data_AF-A0A955XUQ6-F1
#
_entry.id   AF-A0A955XUQ6-F1
#
_cell.length_a   1.000
_cell.length_b   1.000
_cell.length_c   1.000
_cell.angle_alpha   90.00
_cell.angle_beta   90.00
_cell.angle_gamma   90.00
#
_symmetry.space_group_name_H-M   'P 1'
#
loop_
_entity.id
_entity.type
_entity.pdbx_description
1 polymer ?
#
loop_
_entity_poly.entity_id
_entity_poly.type
_entity_poly.pdbx_seq_one_letter_code
_entity_poly.pdbx_strand_id
1 'polypeptide(L)' 'MATRIYELARDMGIKGQALADKINAMSLGFTVNNHMTAISDQQEEMIRRAL' A
#
# COMPACT_ATOMS: atom_id res chain seq x y z
N MET A 1 -14.02 1.09 2.80
CA MET A 1 -13.49 1.83 3.96
C MET A 1 -12.16 2.44 3.54
N ALA A 2 -11.36 3.07 4.42
CA ALA A 2 -10.04 3.55 4.06
C ALA A 2 -9.00 2.84 4.95
N THR A 3 -8.20 1.97 4.34
CA THR A 3 -7.13 1.21 5.02
C THR A 3 -5.85 2.02 4.96
N ARG A 4 -5.02 2.02 6.01
CA ARG A 4 -3.69 2.65 5.92
C ARG A 4 -2.64 1.65 5.45
N ILE A 5 -1.64 2.13 4.71
CA ILE A 5 -0.59 1.26 4.15
C ILE A 5 0.12 0.45 5.23
N TYR A 6 0.35 0.98 6.43
CA TYR A 6 0.98 0.22 7.52
C TYR A 6 0.11 -0.95 8.03
N GLU A 7 -1.22 -0.85 7.92
CA GLU A 7 -2.15 -1.90 8.32
C GLU A 7 -2.05 -3.06 7.33
N LEU A 8 -2.15 -2.73 6.04
CA LEU A 8 -1.92 -3.69 4.96
C LEU A 8 -0.53 -4.33 5.06
N ALA A 9 0.50 -3.52 5.31
CA ALA A 9 1.87 -4.02 5.45
C ALA A 9 2.00 -4.98 6.64
N ARG A 10 1.37 -4.68 7.78
CA ARG A 10 1.35 -5.55 8.96
C ARG A 10 0.70 -6.89 8.62
N ASP A 11 -0.43 -6.90 7.93
CA ASP A 11 -1.12 -8.14 7.52
C ASP A 11 -0.27 -9.00 6.58
N MET A 12 0.54 -8.36 5.74
CA MET A 12 1.45 -9.03 4.81
C MET A 12 2.81 -9.38 5.42
N GLY A 13 3.07 -9.00 6.68
CA GLY A 13 4.39 -9.19 7.31
C GLY A 13 5.50 -8.32 6.71
N ILE A 14 5.15 -7.24 6.01
CA ILE A 14 6.07 -6.30 5.36
C ILE A 14 6.22 -5.06 6.25
N LYS A 15 7.40 -4.43 6.26
CA LYS A 15 7.56 -3.11 6.89
C LYS A 15 6.73 -2.07 6.14
N GLY A 16 5.93 -1.27 6.87
CA GLY A 16 5.06 -0.24 6.29
C GLY A 16 5.76 0.68 5.29
N GLN A 17 6.96 1.18 5.64
CA GLN A 17 7.72 2.03 4.74
C GLN A 17 8.17 1.29 3.47
N ALA A 18 8.62 0.03 3.60
CA ALA A 18 9.03 -0.77 2.45
C ALA A 18 7.85 -1.09 1.52
N LEU A 19 6.63 -1.24 2.06
CA LEU A 19 5.43 -1.38 1.24
C LEU A 19 5.13 -0.09 0.48
N ALA A 20 5.21 1.07 1.13
CA ALA A 20 5.01 2.37 0.48
C ALA A 20 5.99 2.57 -0.68
N ASP A 21 7.26 2.25 -0.48
CA ASP A 21 8.30 2.34 -1.51
C ASP A 21 8.02 1.38 -2.68
N LYS A 22 7.58 0.15 -2.39
CA LYS A 22 7.17 -0.84 -3.41
C LYS A 22 5.97 -0.35 -4.23
N ILE A 23 4.94 0.22 -3.60
CA ILE A 23 3.76 0.73 -4.29
C ILE A 23 4.17 1.82 -5.29
N ASN A 24 5.00 2.77 -4.86
CA ASN A 24 5.52 3.82 -5.74
C ASN A 24 6.38 3.26 -6.89
N ALA A 25 7.14 2.19 -6.65
CA ALA A 25 7.93 1.53 -7.68
C ALA A 25 7.06 0.76 -8.70
N MET A 26 5.91 0.24 -8.29
CA MET A 26 5.01 -0.57 -9.13
C MET A 26 4.21 0.25 -10.16
N SER A 27 4.21 1.59 -10.07
CA SER A 27 3.50 2.48 -11.00
C SER A 27 2.02 2.11 -11.20
N LEU A 28 1.31 1.79 -10.11
CA LEU A 28 -0.09 1.34 -10.10
C LEU A 28 -1.12 2.42 -10.49
N GLY A 29 -0.69 3.54 -11.07
CA GLY A 29 -1.53 4.70 -11.40
C GLY A 29 -1.82 5.63 -10.23
N PHE A 30 -1.23 5.38 -9.06
CA PHE A 30 -1.26 6.28 -7.90
C PHE A 30 0.07 6.24 -7.16
N THR A 31 0.32 7.29 -6.37
CA THR A 31 1.50 7.41 -5.51
C THR A 31 1.07 7.53 -4.06
N VAL A 32 1.95 7.09 -3.18
CA VAL A 32 1.75 7.11 -1.73
C VAL A 32 2.89 7.89 -1.09
N ASN A 33 2.55 8.83 -0.20
CA ASN A 33 3.57 9.71 0.38
C ASN A 33 4.38 8.99 1.47
N ASN A 34 3.71 8.18 2.29
CA ASN A 34 4.30 7.44 3.38
C ASN A 34 3.41 6.27 3.80
N HIS A 35 3.88 5.44 4.72
CA HIS A 35 3.13 4.30 5.24
C HIS A 35 1.88 4.66 6.07
N MET A 36 1.67 5.93 6.40
CA MET A 36 0.43 6.42 7.04
C MET A 36 -0.63 6.86 6.03
N THR A 37 -0.30 6.87 4.73
CA THR A 37 -1.23 7.22 3.66
C THR A 37 -2.41 6.25 3.68
N ALA A 38 -3.61 6.80 3.64
CA ALA A 38 -4.84 6.04 3.51
C ALA A 38 -5.06 5.68 2.05
N ILE A 39 -5.44 4.43 1.80
CA ILE A 39 -5.75 3.88 0.49
C ILE A 39 -7.20 3.40 0.47
N SER A 40 -7.84 3.47 -0.69
CA SER A 40 -9.18 2.93 -0.89
C SER A 40 -9.17 1.40 -1.00
N ASP A 41 -10.32 0.76 -0.80
CA ASP A 41 -10.46 -0.70 -0.97
C ASP A 41 -10.00 -1.15 -2.38
N GLN A 42 -10.25 -0.34 -3.41
CA GLN A 42 -9.79 -0.62 -4.78
C GLN A 42 -8.25 -0.56 -4.90
N GLN A 43 -7.61 0.44 -4.28
CA GLN A 43 -6.15 0.54 -4.26
C GLN A 43 -5.52 -0.61 -3.47
N GLU A 44 -6.13 -0.99 -2.35
CA GLU A 44 -5.71 -2.16 -1.57
C GLU A 44 -5.76 -3.43 -2.41
N GLU A 45 -6.85 -3.66 -3.13
CA GLU A 45 -6.99 -4.83 -4.01
C GLU A 45 -5.93 -4.82 -5.12
N MET A 46 -5.66 -3.67 -5.74
CA MET A 46 -4.60 -3.52 -6.74
C MET A 46 -3.22 -3.87 -6.16
N ILE A 47 -2.92 -3.41 -4.96
CA ILE A 47 -1.64 -3.70 -4.28
C ILE A 47 -1.53 -5.19 -3.97
N ARG A 48 -2.60 -5.81 -3.44
CA ARG A 48 -2.64 -7.25 -3.13
C ARG A 48 -2.51 -8.14 -4.36
N ARG A 49 -3.00 -7.70 -5.52
CA ARG A 49 -2.85 -8.43 -6.79
C ARG A 49 -1.45 -8.27 -7.41
N ALA A 50 -0.74 -7.19 -7.08
CA ALA A 50 0.57 -6.88 -7.63
C ALA A 50 1.75 -7.44 -6.80
N LEU A 51 1.49 -7.93 -5.58
CA LEU A 51 2.47 -8.51 -4.65
C LEU A 51 2.30 -10.03 -4.53
#